data_AF-A0A2E7F1R1-F1
#
_entry.id   AF-A0A2E7F1R1-F1
#
_cell.length_a   1.000
_cell.length_b   1.000
_cell.length_c   1.000
_cell.angle_alpha   90.00
_cell.angle_beta   90.00
_cell.angle_gamma   90.00
#
_symmetry.space_group_name_H-M   'P 1'
#
loop_
_entity.id
_entity.type
_entity.pdbx_description
1 polymer ?
#
loop_
_entity_poly.entity_id
_entity_poly.type
_entity_poly.pdbx_seq_one_letter_code
_entity_poly.pdbx_strand_id
1 'polypeptide(L)'
;MIRSGLLASALIFTPAAVAGTEATLSDADVAARVMAVAQSLNSPLVEGQTLANSGTEFAATALELIEEQVRAGQSDDEIRAYFRQRYGSAMVTPATSQEADK
;
A
#
# COMPACT_ATOMS: atom_id res chain seq x y z
N MET A 1 -20.80 14.16 52.74
CA MET A 1 -21.53 15.13 51.90
C MET A 1 -20.51 15.58 50.85
N ILE A 2 -20.47 15.11 49.60
CA ILE A 2 -21.38 15.21 48.44
C ILE A 2 -20.76 14.21 47.40
N ARG A 3 -21.33 13.03 47.12
CA ARG A 3 -22.26 12.66 46.01
C ARG A 3 -21.91 13.21 44.61
N SER A 4 -21.85 12.29 43.63
CA SER A 4 -21.90 12.48 42.16
C SER A 4 -20.56 12.66 41.46
N GLY A 5 -20.22 11.92 40.40
CA GLY A 5 -20.99 10.93 39.65
C GLY A 5 -20.08 10.18 38.69
N LEU A 6 -20.31 8.87 38.57
CA LEU A 6 -19.81 8.06 37.47
C LEU A 6 -20.30 8.67 36.14
N LEU A 7 -19.39 9.07 35.28
CA LEU A 7 -19.64 9.15 33.84
C LEU A 7 -18.78 8.07 33.18
N ALA A 8 -19.39 6.89 33.09
CA ALA A 8 -18.97 5.83 32.21
C ALA A 8 -19.21 6.30 30.76
N SER A 9 -18.20 6.91 30.14
CA SER A 9 -18.20 7.13 28.70
C SER A 9 -17.97 5.79 28.01
N ALA A 10 -19.08 5.09 27.73
CA ALA A 10 -19.11 3.93 26.87
C ALA A 10 -18.81 4.39 25.43
N LEU A 11 -17.55 4.33 25.03
CA LEU A 11 -17.14 4.50 23.64
C LEU A 11 -17.57 3.24 22.89
N ILE A 12 -18.77 3.28 22.29
CA ILE A 12 -19.27 2.22 21.43
C ILE A 12 -18.43 2.25 20.16
N PHE A 13 -17.42 1.39 20.09
CA PHE A 13 -16.67 1.13 18.87
C PHE A 13 -17.47 0.13 18.06
N THR A 14 -18.30 0.60 17.12
CA THR A 14 -18.94 -0.25 16.11
C THR A 14 -17.90 -0.59 15.04
N PRO A 15 -17.41 -1.84 14.94
CA PRO A 15 -16.69 -2.25 13.75
C PRO A 15 -17.69 -2.35 12.61
N ALA A 16 -17.58 -1.45 11.62
CA ALA A 16 -18.22 -1.65 10.34
C ALA A 16 -17.54 -2.87 9.68
N ALA A 17 -18.19 -4.02 9.76
CA ALA A 17 -17.82 -5.20 8.99
C ALA A 17 -18.05 -4.86 7.51
N VAL A 18 -16.98 -4.51 6.81
CA VAL A 18 -16.96 -4.41 5.36
C VAL A 18 -17.12 -5.82 4.80
N ALA A 19 -18.35 -6.17 4.42
CA ALA A 19 -18.63 -7.34 3.60
C ALA A 19 -18.09 -7.06 2.20
N GLY A 20 -16.80 -7.35 1.99
CA GLY A 20 -16.20 -7.37 0.67
C GLY A 20 -16.70 -8.60 -0.08
N THR A 21 -17.45 -8.39 -1.16
CA THR A 21 -17.60 -9.40 -2.20
C THR A 21 -16.21 -9.78 -2.67
N GLU A 22 -15.79 -11.02 -2.39
CA GLU A 22 -14.56 -11.61 -2.91
C GLU A 22 -14.69 -11.80 -4.43
N ALA A 23 -14.56 -10.72 -5.18
CA ALA A 23 -14.31 -10.80 -6.61
C ALA A 23 -12.88 -11.31 -6.77
N THR A 24 -12.72 -12.58 -7.15
CA THR A 24 -11.42 -13.12 -7.54
C THR A 24 -10.88 -12.27 -8.69
N LEU A 25 -9.80 -11.52 -8.42
CA LEU A 25 -9.10 -10.76 -9.45
C LEU A 25 -8.56 -11.72 -10.51
N SER A 26 -8.69 -11.37 -11.78
CA SER A 26 -8.02 -12.12 -12.84
C SER A 26 -6.50 -11.91 -12.75
N ASP A 27 -5.71 -12.84 -13.28
CA ASP A 27 -4.24 -12.67 -13.32
C ASP A 27 -3.81 -11.40 -14.08
N ALA A 28 -4.60 -10.98 -15.08
CA ALA A 28 -4.36 -9.74 -15.79
C ALA A 28 -4.58 -8.50 -14.90
N ASP A 29 -5.63 -8.52 -14.07
CA ASP A 29 -5.91 -7.43 -13.12
C ASP A 29 -4.83 -7.36 -12.03
N VAL A 30 -4.40 -8.53 -11.54
CA VAL A 30 -3.31 -8.62 -10.57
C VAL A 30 -2.03 -8.02 -11.16
N ALA A 31 -1.61 -8.45 -12.35
CA ALA A 31 -0.42 -7.94 -13.01
C ALA A 31 -0.48 -6.42 -13.25
N ALA A 32 -1.64 -5.90 -13.68
CA ALA A 32 -1.84 -4.47 -13.89
C ALA A 32 -1.67 -3.68 -12.58
N ARG A 33 -2.26 -4.16 -11.48
CA ARG A 33 -2.13 -3.54 -10.15
C ARG A 33 -0.71 -3.60 -9.61
N VAL A 34 -0.04 -4.73 -9.77
CA VAL A 34 1.38 -4.88 -9.38
C VAL A 34 2.24 -3.83 -10.08
N MET A 35 2.06 -3.66 -11.39
CA MET A 35 2.79 -2.64 -12.16
C MET A 35 2.45 -1.22 -11.73
N ALA A 36 1.17 -0.90 -11.50
CA ALA A 36 0.77 0.43 -11.04
C ALA A 36 1.42 0.78 -9.70
N VAL A 37 1.41 -0.16 -8.73
CA VAL A 37 2.05 0.03 -7.43
C VAL A 37 3.57 0.14 -7.60
N ALA A 38 4.20 -0.74 -8.37
CA ALA A 38 5.65 -0.74 -8.55
C ALA A 38 6.19 0.52 -9.24
N GLN A 39 5.40 1.15 -10.12
CA GLN A 39 5.73 2.43 -10.75
C GLN A 39 5.62 3.62 -9.78
N SER A 40 4.81 3.49 -8.73
CA SER A 40 4.66 4.52 -7.69
C SER A 40 5.70 4.43 -6.56
N LEU A 41 6.55 3.39 -6.60
CA LEU A 41 7.57 3.14 -5.59
C LEU A 41 8.96 3.34 -6.18
N ASN A 42 9.77 4.19 -5.56
CA ASN A 42 11.18 4.36 -5.88
C ASN A 42 12.00 3.15 -5.43
N SER A 43 13.04 2.84 -6.19
CA SER A 43 14.07 1.90 -5.77
C SER A 43 15.02 2.57 -4.77
N PRO A 44 15.28 1.97 -3.60
CA PRO A 44 16.28 2.48 -2.67
C PRO A 44 17.72 2.20 -3.14
N LEU A 45 17.91 1.38 -4.18
CA LEU A 45 19.22 0.96 -4.67
C LEU A 45 19.69 1.74 -5.89
N VAL A 46 18.76 2.29 -6.67
CA VAL A 46 19.06 3.01 -7.92
C VAL A 46 18.30 4.33 -7.92
N GLU A 47 19.04 5.42 -7.80
CA GLU A 47 18.48 6.76 -7.74
C GLU A 47 17.72 7.11 -9.03
N GLY A 48 16.57 7.78 -8.88
CA GLY A 48 15.74 8.22 -10.00
C GLY A 48 14.97 7.10 -10.71
N GLN A 49 15.02 5.86 -10.23
CA GLN A 49 14.29 4.73 -10.82
C GLN A 49 13.25 4.15 -9.88
N THR A 50 12.17 3.62 -10.48
CA THR A 50 11.10 2.93 -9.76
C THR A 50 11.43 1.45 -9.57
N LEU A 51 10.68 0.76 -8.71
CA LEU A 51 10.78 -0.70 -8.60
C LEU A 51 10.49 -1.38 -9.94
N ALA A 52 9.52 -0.88 -10.70
CA ALA A 52 9.19 -1.41 -12.02
C ALA A 52 10.36 -1.32 -13.04
N ASN A 53 11.23 -0.30 -12.93
CA ASN A 53 12.26 -0.02 -13.94
C ASN A 53 13.69 -0.39 -13.51
N SER A 54 13.97 -0.43 -12.19
CA SER A 54 15.35 -0.55 -11.69
C SER A 54 16.03 -1.89 -11.96
N GLY A 55 15.28 -2.95 -12.27
CA GLY A 55 15.81 -4.27 -12.62
C GLY A 55 16.69 -4.92 -11.53
N THR A 56 16.61 -4.45 -10.29
CA THR A 56 17.42 -4.96 -9.18
C THR A 56 16.81 -6.21 -8.57
N GLU A 57 17.62 -7.05 -7.93
CA GLU A 57 17.14 -8.21 -7.17
C GLU A 57 16.11 -7.81 -6.11
N PHE A 58 16.32 -6.67 -5.42
CA PHE A 58 15.36 -6.13 -4.48
C PHE A 58 14.01 -5.78 -5.15
N ALA A 59 14.06 -5.21 -6.35
CA ALA A 59 12.84 -4.90 -7.09
C ALA A 59 12.07 -6.17 -7.48
N ALA A 60 12.75 -7.23 -7.92
CA ALA A 60 12.12 -8.52 -8.21
C ALA A 60 11.39 -9.08 -6.97
N THR A 61 12.07 -9.13 -5.81
CA THR A 61 11.44 -9.57 -4.56
C THR A 61 10.30 -8.65 -4.12
N ALA A 62 10.43 -7.34 -4.33
CA ALA A 62 9.36 -6.39 -4.00
C ALA A 62 8.13 -6.59 -4.88
N LEU A 63 8.30 -6.90 -6.17
CA LEU A 63 7.20 -7.20 -7.09
C LEU A 63 6.42 -8.44 -6.66
N GLU A 64 7.12 -9.51 -6.26
CA GLU A 64 6.49 -10.72 -5.72
C GLU A 64 5.66 -10.39 -4.48
N LEU A 65 6.20 -9.60 -3.55
CA LEU A 65 5.50 -9.19 -2.35
C LEU A 65 4.30 -8.25 -2.63
N ILE A 66 4.38 -7.40 -3.66
CA ILE A 66 3.23 -6.60 -4.10
C ILE A 66 2.14 -7.53 -4.65
N GLU A 67 2.51 -8.53 -5.47
CA GLU A 67 1.57 -9.50 -6.03
C GLU A 67 0.84 -10.27 -4.92
N GLU A 68 1.57 -10.78 -3.92
CA GLU A 68 1.00 -11.47 -2.77
C GLU A 68 -0.05 -10.60 -2.05
N GLN A 69 0.27 -9.32 -1.82
CA GLN A 69 -0.63 -8.38 -1.15
C GLN A 69 -1.86 -8.02 -2.00
N VAL A 70 -1.68 -7.87 -3.32
CA VAL A 70 -2.79 -7.66 -4.27
C VAL A 70 -3.73 -8.86 -4.27
N ARG A 71 -3.20 -10.08 -4.32
CA ARG A 71 -3.99 -11.33 -4.24
C ARG A 71 -4.63 -11.53 -2.87
N ALA A 72 -4.03 -11.01 -1.80
CA ALA A 72 -4.62 -10.96 -0.47
C ALA A 72 -5.74 -9.90 -0.35
N GLY A 73 -6.06 -9.18 -1.43
CA GLY A 73 -7.16 -8.21 -1.46
C GLY A 73 -6.81 -6.84 -0.86
N GLN A 74 -5.53 -6.57 -0.57
CA GLN A 74 -5.12 -5.25 -0.10
C GLN A 74 -5.26 -4.22 -1.22
N SER A 75 -5.59 -2.98 -0.87
CA SER A 75 -5.65 -1.85 -1.79
C SER A 75 -4.25 -1.34 -2.15
N ASP A 76 -4.12 -0.66 -3.29
CA ASP A 76 -2.84 -0.10 -3.73
C ASP A 76 -2.26 0.88 -2.71
N ASP A 77 -3.12 1.61 -1.99
CA ASP A 77 -2.74 2.58 -0.97
C ASP A 77 -2.17 1.91 0.27
N GLU A 78 -2.79 0.81 0.72
CA GLU A 78 -2.29 -0.01 1.82
C GLU A 78 -0.93 -0.61 1.48
N ILE A 79 -0.75 -1.10 0.25
CA ILE A 79 0.53 -1.64 -0.20
C ILE A 79 1.60 -0.55 -0.23
N ARG A 80 1.31 0.64 -0.78
CA ARG A 80 2.27 1.76 -0.75
C ARG A 80 2.61 2.17 0.69
N ALA A 81 1.63 2.18 1.59
CA ALA A 81 1.84 2.48 3.00
C ALA A 81 2.71 1.41 3.69
N TYR A 82 2.52 0.13 3.37
CA TYR A 82 3.36 -0.96 3.85
C TYR A 82 4.83 -0.75 3.47
N PHE A 83 5.12 -0.49 2.19
CA PHE A 83 6.49 -0.26 1.73
C PHE A 83 7.08 1.00 2.35
N ARG A 84 6.29 2.06 2.50
CA ARG A 84 6.70 3.29 3.18
C ARG A 84 7.09 3.06 4.64
N GLN A 85 6.30 2.27 5.35
CA GLN A 85 6.51 2.00 6.77
C GLN A 85 7.72 1.08 6.98
N ARG A 86 7.90 0.09 6.11
CA ARG A 86 8.95 -0.93 6.25
C ARG A 86 10.32 -0.47 5.76
N TYR A 87 10.36 0.29 4.68
CA TYR A 87 11.60 0.64 3.99
C TYR A 87 11.87 2.16 3.92
N GLY A 88 10.91 2.98 4.37
CA GLY A 88 11.07 4.42 4.56
C GLY A 88 10.30 5.28 3.55
N SER A 89 10.13 6.55 3.89
CA SER A 89 9.37 7.52 3.09
C SER A 89 10.00 7.84 1.73
N ALA A 90 11.32 7.66 1.59
CA ALA A 90 12.03 7.87 0.33
C ALA A 90 11.58 6.91 -0.79
N MET A 91 10.99 5.76 -0.43
CA MET A 91 10.48 4.80 -1.39
C MET A 91 9.14 5.18 -2.03
N VAL A 92 8.40 6.18 -1.53
CA VAL A 92 7.10 6.55 -2.15
C VAL A 92 7.22 7.85 -2.91
N THR A 93 6.97 7.81 -4.22
CA THR A 93 6.77 9.05 -4.99
C THR A 93 5.33 9.54 -4.79
N PRO A 94 5.11 10.86 -4.66
CA PRO A 94 3.80 11.39 -4.99
C PRO A 94 3.57 11.10 -6.49
N ALA A 95 2.39 10.58 -6.84
CA ALA A 95 2.01 10.17 -8.19
C ALA A 95 2.08 11.29 -9.27
N THR A 96 2.60 12.47 -8.94
CA THR A 96 2.62 13.68 -9.77
C THR A 96 4.00 14.03 -10.36
N SER A 97 5.06 13.27 -10.06
CA SER A 97 6.42 13.63 -10.53
C SER A 97 6.91 12.84 -11.75
N GLN A 98 6.08 11.98 -12.35
CA GLN A 98 6.47 11.15 -13.49
C GLN A 98 6.08 11.76 -14.86
N GLU A 99 5.74 13.05 -14.93
CA GLU A 99 5.31 13.73 -16.17
C GLU A 99 6.24 14.87 -16.63
N ALA A 100 7.42 15.02 -16.02
CA ALA A 100 8.37 16.09 -16.33
C ALA A 100 9.75 15.56 -16.71
N ASP A 101 9.82 14.68 -17.69
CA ASP A 101 11.05 14.50 -18.49
C ASP A 101 10.62 14.20 -19.94
N LYS A 102 10.39 15.27 -20.68
CA LYS A 102 10.20 15.27 -22.13
C LYS A 102 11.02 16.41 -22.72
#